data_AF-A0A0Z8SP89-F1
#
_entry.id   AF-A0A0Z8SP89-F1
#
_cell.length_a   1.000
_cell.length_b   1.000
_cell.length_c   1.000
_cell.angle_alpha   90.00
_cell.angle_beta   90.00
_cell.angle_gamma   90.00
#
_symmetry.space_group_name_H-M   'P 1'
#
loop_
_entity.id
_entity.type
_entity.pdbx_description
1 polymer ?
#
loop_
_entity_poly.entity_id
_entity_poly.type
_entity_poly.pdbx_seq_one_letter_code
_entity_poly.pdbx_strand_id
1 'polypeptide(L)' 'MTNKKLGVLLVDVPEPKCWKYNYLDYREGTYSIFIDDDPSGVKRDAYKCTQEEAKKYPQFKWVALEDLE' A
#
# COMPACT_ATOMS: atom_id res chain seq x y z
N MET A 1 -2.67 19.55 16.47
CA MET A 1 -2.29 18.84 15.23
C MET A 1 -2.89 17.45 15.30
N THR A 2 -3.83 17.11 14.43
CA THR A 2 -4.35 15.74 14.37
C THR A 2 -3.24 14.84 13.80
N ASN A 3 -2.73 13.89 14.59
CA ASN A 3 -1.84 12.82 14.12
C ASN A 3 -2.60 12.01 13.06
N LYS A 4 -2.49 12.40 11.79
CA LYS A 4 -3.11 11.67 10.69
C LYS A 4 -2.34 10.36 10.52
N LYS A 5 -3.04 9.24 10.66
CA LYS A 5 -2.46 7.91 10.44
C LYS A 5 -2.08 7.72 8.98
N LEU A 6 -0.91 7.13 8.76
CA LEU A 6 -0.43 6.74 7.45
C LEU A 6 -0.67 5.25 7.24
N GLY A 7 -0.96 4.93 5.99
CA GLY A 7 -1.09 3.57 5.51
C GLY A 7 -0.54 3.45 4.10
N VAL A 8 -0.71 2.28 3.52
CA VAL A 8 -0.30 1.95 2.16
C VAL A 8 -1.51 1.53 1.33
N LEU A 9 -1.36 1.57 0.02
CA LEU A 9 -2.39 1.13 -0.92
C LEU A 9 -2.02 -0.27 -1.45
N LEU A 10 -2.84 -1.26 -1.10
CA LEU A 10 -2.70 -2.63 -1.57
C LEU A 10 -3.69 -2.93 -2.70
N VAL A 11 -3.30 -3.80 -3.62
CA VAL A 11 -4.17 -4.37 -4.64
C VAL A 11 -4.68 -5.71 -4.12
N ASP A 12 -6.00 -5.89 -4.11
CA ASP A 12 -6.61 -7.17 -3.81
C ASP A 12 -6.52 -8.07 -5.04
N VAL A 13 -5.73 -9.14 -4.94
CA VAL A 13 -5.50 -10.10 -6.03
C VAL A 13 -6.15 -11.41 -5.61
N PRO A 14 -7.06 -11.99 -6.43
CA PRO A 14 -7.74 -13.23 -6.09
C PRO A 14 -6.75 -14.40 -5.99
N GLU A 15 -7.09 -15.38 -5.15
CA GLU A 15 -6.34 -16.63 -5.07
C GLU A 15 -6.49 -17.47 -6.36
N PRO A 16 -5.47 -18.27 -6.73
CA PRO A 16 -4.19 -18.43 -6.06
C PRO A 16 -3.22 -17.27 -6.35
N LYS A 17 -2.50 -16.79 -5.34
CA LYS A 17 -1.45 -15.78 -5.52
C LYS A 17 -0.06 -16.28 -5.15
N CYS A 18 0.95 -15.83 -5.91
CA CYS A 18 2.35 -16.14 -5.64
C CYS A 18 2.96 -15.27 -4.53
N TRP A 19 2.39 -14.11 -4.24
CA TRP A 19 2.94 -13.11 -3.32
C TRP A 19 1.90 -12.63 -2.33
N LYS A 20 2.30 -12.38 -1.08
CA LYS A 20 1.43 -11.93 0.00
C LYS A 20 0.87 -10.53 -0.27
N TYR A 21 1.72 -9.62 -0.75
CA TYR A 21 1.41 -8.22 -0.97
C TYR A 21 1.59 -7.81 -2.43
N ASN A 22 0.61 -7.08 -2.94
CA ASN A 22 0.71 -6.29 -4.17
C ASN A 22 0.42 -4.86 -3.74
N TYR A 23 1.34 -3.93 -3.93
CA TYR A 23 1.22 -2.57 -3.39
C TYR A 23 1.57 -1.51 -4.42
N LEU A 24 1.00 -0.33 -4.23
CA LEU A 24 1.33 0.84 -5.02
C LEU A 24 2.65 1.43 -4.54
N ASP A 25 3.57 1.65 -5.46
CA ASP A 25 4.80 2.43 -5.28
C ASP A 25 4.71 3.71 -6.11
N TYR A 26 5.44 4.74 -5.68
CA TYR A 26 5.61 5.98 -6.42
C TYR A 26 7.07 6.41 -6.41
N ARG A 27 7.73 6.26 -7.57
CA ARG A 27 9.14 6.63 -7.76
C ARG A 27 9.27 7.44 -9.05
N GLU A 28 10.11 8.46 -8.98
CA GLU A 28 10.48 9.28 -10.15
C GLU A 28 9.26 9.81 -10.96
N GLY A 29 8.19 10.19 -10.27
CA GLY A 29 6.99 10.75 -10.93
C GLY A 29 6.00 9.71 -11.46
N THR A 30 6.27 8.42 -11.29
CA THR A 30 5.45 7.34 -11.85
C THR A 30 4.92 6.42 -10.77
N TYR A 31 3.65 6.00 -10.93
CA TYR A 31 3.01 4.99 -10.11
C TYR A 31 3.16 3.61 -10.73
N SER A 32 3.56 2.63 -9.92
CA SER A 32 3.74 1.24 -10.34
C SER A 32 3.22 0.28 -9.28
N ILE A 33 2.81 -0.92 -9.69
CA ILE A 33 2.47 -2.00 -8.76
C ILE A 33 3.70 -2.87 -8.56
N PHE A 34 4.08 -3.07 -7.30
CA PHE A 34 5.13 -3.99 -6.89
C PHE A 34 4.56 -5.11 -6.03
N ILE A 35 5.34 -6.19 -5.91
CA ILE A 35 5.01 -7.39 -5.17
C ILE A 35 6.08 -7.65 -4.13
N ASP A 36 5.68 -8.11 -2.95
CA ASP A 36 6.58 -8.51 -1.87
C ASP A 36 5.87 -9.52 -0.96
N ASP A 37 6.63 -10.36 -0.27
CA ASP A 37 6.14 -11.23 0.79
C ASP A 37 6.41 -10.64 2.18
N ASP A 38 7.46 -9.83 2.33
CA ASP A 38 7.84 -9.24 3.61
C ASP A 38 7.13 -7.89 3.82
N PRO A 39 6.33 -7.74 4.89
CA PRO A 39 5.71 -6.45 5.22
C PRO A 39 6.73 -5.32 5.43
N SER A 40 7.98 -5.64 5.80
CA SER A 40 9.03 -4.64 6.02
C SER A 40 9.43 -3.96 4.71
N GLY A 41 9.46 -4.72 3.60
CA GLY A 41 9.65 -4.18 2.26
C GLY A 41 8.51 -3.26 1.85
N VAL A 42 7.26 -3.71 2.05
CA VAL A 42 6.06 -2.88 1.81
C VAL A 42 6.10 -1.59 2.63
N LYS A 43 6.40 -1.66 3.93
CA LYS A 43 6.50 -0.48 4.81
C LYS A 43 7.58 0.49 4.33
N ARG A 44 8.71 -0.01 3.83
CA ARG A 44 9.79 0.83 3.31
C ARG A 44 9.40 1.49 1.99
N ASP A 45 8.93 0.69 1.05
CA ASP A 45 8.92 1.03 -0.37
C ASP A 45 7.56 1.51 -0.88
N ALA A 46 6.44 1.11 -0.27
CA ALA A 46 5.12 1.49 -0.76
C ALA A 46 4.83 2.99 -0.60
N TYR A 47 3.95 3.49 -1.48
CA TYR A 47 3.36 4.82 -1.41
C TYR A 47 2.55 4.97 -0.12
N LYS A 48 3.01 5.88 0.75
CA LYS A 48 2.39 6.17 2.04
C LYS A 48 1.40 7.31 1.90
N CYS A 49 0.16 7.08 2.30
CA CYS A 49 -0.87 8.10 2.27
C CYS A 49 -1.82 7.96 3.45
N THR A 50 -2.54 9.05 3.73
CA THR A 50 -3.63 9.05 4.71
C THR A 50 -4.87 8.38 4.13
N GLN A 51 -5.78 7.94 5.00
CA GLN A 51 -7.05 7.33 4.56
C GLN A 51 -7.91 8.29 3.70
N GLU A 52 -7.81 9.61 3.93
CA GLU A 52 -8.50 10.60 3.10
C GLU A 52 -7.91 10.72 1.69
N GLU A 53 -6.58 10.67 1.55
CA GLU A 53 -5.91 10.68 0.25
C GLU A 53 -6.19 9.38 -0.53
N ALA A 54 -6.26 8.25 0.16
CA ALA A 54 -6.59 6.96 -0.42
C ALA A 54 -7.96 6.94 -1.14
N LYS A 55 -8.91 7.78 -0.72
CA LYS A 55 -10.23 7.90 -1.38
C LYS A 55 -10.13 8.30 -2.86
N LYS A 56 -9.02 8.92 -3.29
CA LYS A 56 -8.77 9.24 -4.70
C LYS A 56 -8.51 8.00 -5.55
N TYR A 57 -8.18 6.87 -4.92
CA TYR A 57 -7.79 5.64 -5.57
C TYR A 57 -8.67 4.47 -5.10
N PRO A 58 -9.97 4.46 -5.47
CA PRO A 58 -10.95 3.49 -4.96
C PRO A 58 -10.66 2.03 -5.35
N GLN A 59 -9.80 1.81 -6.34
CA GLN A 59 -9.37 0.47 -6.75
C GLN A 59 -8.37 -0.18 -5.79
N PHE A 60 -7.81 0.57 -4.84
CA PHE A 60 -6.87 0.05 -3.85
C PHE A 60 -7.53 -0.06 -2.47
N LYS A 61 -7.08 -1.07 -1.73
CA LYS A 61 -7.37 -1.22 -0.31
C LYS A 61 -6.33 -0.45 0.49
N TRP A 62 -6.76 0.58 1.22
CA TRP A 62 -5.90 1.25 2.18
C TRP A 62 -5.71 0.36 3.42
N VAL A 63 -4.47 0.18 3.86
CA VAL A 63 -4.12 -0.58 5.07
C VAL A 63 -3.17 0.26 5.91
N ALA A 64 -3.44 0.39 7.21
CA ALA A 64 -2.57 1.16 8.10
C ALA A 64 -1.18 0.51 8.21
N LEU A 65 -0.13 1.30 8.40
CA LEU A 65 1.23 0.76 8.50
C LEU A 65 1.39 -0.19 9.70
N GLU A 66 0.67 0.07 10.79
CA GLU A 66 0.61 -0.79 11.97
C GLU A 66 -0.07 -2.14 11.73
N ASP A 67 -0.94 -2.26 10.72
CA ASP A 67 -1.72 -3.46 10.41
C ASP A 67 -1.04 -4.38 9.38
N LEU A 68 0.15 -4.02 8.89
CA LEU A 68 0.95 -4.84 7.98
C LEU A 68 1.77 -5.88 8.77
N GLU A 69 1.44 -7.17 8.58
CA GLU A 69 2.02 -8.34 9.27
C GLU A 69 2.95 -9.21 8.43
#